data_AF-A0A2H0N1R6-F1
#
_entry.id   AF-A0A2H0N1R6-F1
#
_cell.length_a   1.000
_cell.length_b   1.000
_cell.length_c   1.000
_cell.angle_alpha   90.00
_cell.angle_beta   90.00
_cell.angle_gamma   90.00
#
_symmetry.space_group_name_H-M   'P 1'
#
loop_
_entity.id
_entity.type
_entity.pdbx_description
1 polymer ?
#
loop_
_entity_poly.entity_id
_entity_poly.type
_entity_poly.pdbx_seq_one_letter_code
_entity_poly.pdbx_strand_id
1 'polypeptide(L)'
;MSAFWEPGRLDKVSEQKLRGLKLGYRAKFIKKISSQFSKGEIDEFAMREMSKDELREKALKFYGIGPASVEYLLFEDFYHYDAFDAVPPWEQKIYSKLLYNKKLVSTNKILKDIKKRYDKWSKLAIHYIWEDIFWKRKTQYIDWLEEEIRL
;
A
#
# COMPACT_ATOMS: atom_id res chain seq x y z
N MET A 1 -10.91 2.96 6.93
CA MET A 1 -10.39 4.26 6.46
C MET A 1 -10.66 5.33 7.49
N SER A 2 -9.64 5.75 8.23
CA SER A 2 -9.73 6.94 9.07
C SER A 2 -9.61 8.20 8.21
N ALA A 3 -10.69 8.97 8.09
CA ALA A 3 -10.65 10.25 7.42
C ALA A 3 -10.07 11.29 8.38
N PHE A 4 -8.92 11.88 8.03
CA PHE A 4 -8.32 12.97 8.82
C PHE A 4 -9.18 14.26 8.75
N TRP A 5 -10.01 14.40 7.72
CA TRP A 5 -10.95 15.50 7.51
C TRP A 5 -12.30 14.96 7.07
N GLU A 6 -13.37 15.65 7.45
CA GLU A 6 -14.72 15.34 7.00
C GLU A 6 -14.82 15.34 5.46
N PRO A 7 -15.59 14.40 4.88
CA PRO A 7 -15.96 14.45 3.47
C PRO A 7 -16.45 15.83 3.05
N GLY A 8 -15.95 16.32 1.91
CA GLY A 8 -16.35 17.62 1.36
C GLY A 8 -15.66 18.84 1.96
N ARG A 9 -14.86 18.71 3.04
CA ARG A 9 -14.07 19.83 3.59
C ARG A 9 -13.12 20.45 2.55
N LEU A 10 -12.66 19.65 1.59
CA LEU A 10 -11.78 20.09 0.51
C LEU A 10 -12.53 20.62 -0.73
N ASP A 11 -13.86 20.63 -0.74
CA ASP A 11 -14.65 21.06 -1.90
C ASP A 11 -14.42 22.55 -2.18
N LYS A 12 -14.39 23.37 -1.12
CA LYS A 12 -14.13 24.81 -1.18
C LYS A 12 -12.66 25.18 -1.35
N VAL A 13 -11.73 24.23 -1.22
CA VAL A 13 -10.29 24.47 -1.35
C VAL A 13 -9.88 24.39 -2.82
N SER A 14 -9.24 25.42 -3.37
CA SER A 14 -8.76 25.37 -4.76
C SER A 14 -7.65 24.34 -4.93
N GLU A 15 -7.57 23.70 -6.11
CA GLU A 15 -6.48 22.76 -6.40
C GLU A 15 -5.10 23.43 -6.31
N GLN A 16 -5.00 24.71 -6.68
CA GLN A 16 -3.76 25.48 -6.57
C GLN A 16 -3.27 25.61 -5.13
N LYS A 17 -4.19 25.80 -4.16
CA LYS A 17 -3.83 25.83 -2.73
C LYS A 17 -3.27 24.48 -2.27
N LEU A 18 -3.85 23.37 -2.73
CA LEU A 18 -3.31 22.03 -2.46
C LEU A 18 -1.94 21.83 -3.13
N ARG A 19 -1.74 22.30 -4.36
CA ARG A 19 -0.44 22.25 -5.05
C ARG A 19 0.64 23.03 -4.30
N GLY A 20 0.27 24.13 -3.64
CA GLY A 20 1.16 24.90 -2.75
C GLY A 20 1.72 24.09 -1.57
N LEU A 21 1.07 22.97 -1.20
CA LEU A 21 1.54 22.04 -0.17
C LEU A 21 2.53 20.98 -0.70
N LYS A 22 3.17 21.24 -1.84
CA LYS A 22 4.12 20.32 -2.50
C LYS A 22 3.52 18.95 -2.88
N LEU A 23 2.20 18.87 -3.05
CA LEU A 23 1.50 17.64 -3.46
C LEU A 23 1.66 17.30 -4.96
N GLY A 24 2.13 18.25 -5.78
CA GLY A 24 2.28 18.07 -7.22
C GLY A 24 0.97 17.66 -7.89
N TYR A 25 1.02 16.69 -8.82
CA TYR A 25 -0.17 16.21 -9.52
C TYR A 25 -1.19 15.49 -8.61
N ARG A 26 -0.76 15.00 -7.43
CA ARG A 26 -1.61 14.29 -6.46
C ARG A 26 -2.61 15.21 -5.76
N ALA A 27 -2.42 16.54 -5.83
CA ALA A 27 -3.41 17.50 -5.38
C ALA A 27 -4.80 17.24 -6.00
N LYS A 28 -4.84 16.89 -7.29
CA LYS A 28 -6.07 16.51 -8.00
C LYS A 28 -6.69 15.23 -7.42
N PHE A 29 -5.87 14.28 -6.99
CA PHE A 29 -6.30 12.96 -6.51
C PHE A 29 -7.04 13.12 -5.19
N ILE A 30 -6.40 13.83 -4.25
CA ILE A 30 -6.97 14.15 -2.93
C ILE A 30 -8.31 14.88 -3.08
N LYS A 31 -8.39 15.89 -3.95
CA LYS A 31 -9.64 16.63 -4.17
C LYS A 31 -10.74 15.75 -4.78
N LYS A 32 -10.40 14.91 -5.75
CA LYS A 32 -11.38 14.00 -6.39
C LYS A 32 -11.88 12.94 -5.42
N ILE A 33 -10.99 12.25 -4.71
CA ILE A 33 -11.37 11.24 -3.70
C ILE A 33 -12.25 11.88 -2.61
N SER A 34 -11.87 13.04 -2.07
CA SER A 34 -12.69 13.77 -1.09
C SER A 34 -14.11 14.05 -1.62
N SER A 35 -14.25 14.36 -2.91
CA SER A 35 -15.55 14.59 -3.53
C SER A 35 -16.33 13.28 -3.76
N GLN A 36 -15.66 12.16 -4.04
CA GLN A 36 -16.33 10.86 -4.14
C GLN A 36 -16.91 10.43 -2.78
N PHE A 37 -16.20 10.69 -1.68
CA PHE A 37 -16.74 10.51 -0.33
C PHE A 37 -17.95 11.42 -0.05
N SER A 38 -17.88 12.72 -0.38
CA SER A 38 -19.00 13.64 -0.10
C SER A 38 -20.26 13.32 -0.89
N LYS A 39 -20.13 12.64 -2.04
CA LYS A 39 -21.25 12.18 -2.86
C LYS A 39 -21.77 10.78 -2.50
N GLY A 40 -21.16 10.09 -1.54
CA GLY A 40 -21.52 8.72 -1.18
C GLY A 40 -21.09 7.66 -2.21
N GLU A 41 -20.21 7.99 -3.16
CA GLU A 41 -19.65 7.00 -4.09
C GLU A 41 -18.71 6.02 -3.35
N ILE A 42 -18.09 6.50 -2.26
CA ILE A 42 -17.28 5.71 -1.35
C ILE A 42 -18.01 5.63 -0.01
N ASP A 43 -18.54 4.44 0.28
CA ASP A 43 -19.14 4.09 1.56
C ASP A 43 -18.25 3.02 2.21
N GLU A 44 -17.47 3.44 3.20
CA GLU A 44 -16.51 2.58 3.89
C GLU A 44 -17.19 1.47 4.69
N PHE A 45 -18.32 1.75 5.34
CA PHE A 45 -19.02 0.74 6.14
C PHE A 45 -19.62 -0.33 5.24
N ALA A 46 -20.26 0.06 4.14
CA ALA A 46 -20.74 -0.91 3.16
C ALA A 46 -19.60 -1.72 2.51
N MET A 47 -18.42 -1.12 2.36
CA MET A 47 -17.24 -1.82 1.85
C MET A 47 -16.72 -2.89 2.82
N ARG A 48 -16.86 -2.72 4.14
CA ARG A 48 -16.39 -3.72 5.12
C ARG A 48 -17.15 -5.04 5.06
N GLU A 49 -18.37 -5.03 4.52
CA GLU A 49 -19.21 -6.22 4.34
C GLU A 49 -18.92 -6.97 3.02
N MET A 50 -18.07 -6.41 2.15
CA MET A 50 -17.74 -6.99 0.85
C MET A 50 -16.63 -8.05 0.97
N SER A 51 -16.62 -9.01 0.06
CA SER A 51 -15.48 -9.91 -0.10
C SER A 51 -14.23 -9.15 -0.58
N LYS A 52 -13.06 -9.76 -0.39
CA LYS A 52 -11.76 -9.18 -0.82
C LYS A 52 -11.75 -8.81 -2.31
N ASP A 53 -12.36 -9.64 -3.16
CA ASP A 53 -12.34 -9.43 -4.60
C ASP A 53 -13.32 -8.33 -5.02
N GLU A 54 -14.51 -8.27 -4.42
CA GLU A 54 -15.45 -7.15 -4.59
C GLU A 54 -14.84 -5.83 -4.13
N LEU A 55 -14.15 -5.83 -2.98
CA LEU A 55 -13.39 -4.69 -2.47
C LEU A 55 -12.33 -4.23 -3.47
N ARG A 56 -11.57 -5.16 -4.04
CA ARG A 56 -10.53 -4.84 -5.03
C ARG A 56 -11.13 -4.19 -6.26
N GLU A 57 -12.19 -4.78 -6.82
CA GLU A 57 -12.88 -4.24 -8.00
C GLU A 57 -13.49 -2.86 -7.73
N LYS A 58 -14.08 -2.67 -6.55
CA LYS A 58 -14.66 -1.38 -6.17
C LYS A 58 -13.57 -0.32 -5.97
N ALA A 59 -12.50 -0.64 -5.26
CA ALA A 59 -11.41 0.28 -4.97
C ALA A 59 -10.67 0.77 -6.23
N LEU A 60 -10.51 -0.10 -7.23
CA LEU A 60 -9.91 0.27 -8.52
C LEU A 60 -10.72 1.31 -9.32
N LYS A 61 -12.00 1.53 -8.98
CA LYS A 61 -12.84 2.55 -9.61
C LYS A 61 -12.61 3.95 -9.01
N PHE A 62 -11.92 4.05 -7.87
CA PHE A 62 -11.65 5.32 -7.23
C PHE A 62 -10.56 6.10 -7.96
N TYR A 63 -10.73 7.42 -8.04
CA TYR A 63 -9.85 8.25 -8.83
C TYR A 63 -8.42 8.24 -8.28
N GLY A 64 -7.47 7.77 -9.09
CA GLY A 64 -6.04 7.75 -8.72
C GLY A 64 -5.63 6.57 -7.85
N ILE A 65 -6.53 5.62 -7.60
CA ILE A 65 -6.22 4.35 -6.94
C ILE A 65 -5.89 3.30 -8.00
N GLY A 66 -4.68 2.75 -7.95
CA GLY A 66 -4.22 1.68 -8.84
C GLY A 66 -3.95 0.38 -8.09
N PRO A 67 -3.56 -0.70 -8.79
CA PRO A 67 -3.37 -2.04 -8.19
C PRO A 67 -2.48 -2.04 -6.94
N ALA A 68 -1.38 -1.28 -6.94
CA ALA A 68 -0.49 -1.16 -5.79
C ALA A 68 -1.20 -0.50 -4.59
N SER A 69 -1.93 0.59 -4.80
CA SER A 69 -2.70 1.27 -3.75
C SER A 69 -3.81 0.38 -3.18
N VAL A 70 -4.44 -0.44 -4.02
CA VAL A 70 -5.48 -1.37 -3.57
C VAL A 70 -4.92 -2.45 -2.66
N GLU A 71 -3.72 -2.96 -2.92
CA GLU A 71 -3.07 -3.91 -2.01
C GLU A 71 -2.89 -3.32 -0.61
N TYR A 72 -2.45 -2.07 -0.49
CA TYR A 72 -2.34 -1.36 0.79
C TYR A 72 -3.72 -1.16 1.44
N LEU A 73 -4.73 -0.73 0.69
CA LEU A 73 -6.10 -0.57 1.22
C LEU A 73 -6.65 -1.88 1.78
N LEU A 74 -6.53 -2.98 1.01
CA LEU A 74 -7.01 -4.30 1.42
C LEU A 74 -6.33 -4.75 2.72
N PHE A 75 -5.04 -4.50 2.88
CA PHE A 75 -4.29 -4.90 4.07
C PHE A 75 -4.52 -3.97 5.28
N GLU A 76 -4.32 -2.66 5.12
CA GLU A 76 -4.26 -1.70 6.24
C GLU A 76 -5.65 -1.28 6.74
N ASP A 77 -6.64 -1.14 5.84
CA ASP A 77 -7.97 -0.65 6.21
C ASP A 77 -9.02 -1.76 6.37
N PHE A 78 -8.90 -2.82 5.56
CA PHE A 78 -9.85 -3.92 5.47
C PHE A 78 -9.30 -5.26 6.03
N TYR A 79 -8.06 -5.29 6.50
CA TYR A 79 -7.47 -6.43 7.23
C TYR A 79 -7.43 -7.75 6.45
N HIS A 80 -7.35 -7.69 5.11
CA HIS A 80 -7.07 -8.86 4.28
C HIS A 80 -5.57 -9.19 4.34
N TYR A 81 -5.18 -9.97 5.35
CA TYR A 81 -3.79 -10.35 5.64
C TYR A 81 -3.12 -11.21 4.57
N ASP A 82 -3.85 -11.61 3.54
CA ASP A 82 -3.38 -12.38 2.39
C ASP A 82 -3.27 -11.55 1.10
N ALA A 83 -3.56 -10.24 1.16
CA ALA A 83 -3.45 -9.30 0.05
C ALA A 83 -1.96 -9.02 -0.29
N PHE A 84 -1.32 -9.99 -0.94
CA PHE A 84 0.07 -9.92 -1.38
C PHE A 84 0.16 -10.44 -2.82
N ASP A 85 -0.06 -9.55 -3.79
CA ASP A 85 -0.25 -9.92 -5.19
C ASP A 85 0.86 -9.39 -6.09
N ALA A 86 1.56 -8.34 -5.68
CA ALA A 86 2.69 -7.79 -6.41
C ALA A 86 3.93 -7.63 -5.52
N VAL A 87 5.10 -7.75 -6.15
CA VAL A 87 6.39 -7.45 -5.54
C VAL A 87 7.06 -6.38 -6.40
N PRO A 88 7.09 -5.11 -5.96
CA PRO A 88 7.79 -4.04 -6.67
C PRO A 88 9.29 -4.36 -6.88
N PRO A 89 9.94 -3.85 -7.94
CA PRO A 89 11.34 -4.18 -8.24
C PRO A 89 12.32 -3.86 -7.11
N TRP A 90 12.05 -2.81 -6.32
CA TRP A 90 12.89 -2.47 -5.17
C TRP A 90 12.71 -3.48 -4.03
N GLU A 91 11.46 -3.80 -3.66
CA GLU A 91 11.18 -4.82 -2.65
C GLU A 91 11.72 -6.19 -3.05
N GLN A 92 11.67 -6.53 -4.34
CA GLN A 92 12.21 -7.79 -4.88
C GLN A 92 13.66 -7.99 -4.48
N LYS A 93 14.51 -6.95 -4.55
CA LYS A 93 15.93 -7.06 -4.19
C LYS A 93 16.10 -7.33 -2.70
N ILE A 94 15.35 -6.62 -1.87
CA ILE A 94 15.38 -6.78 -0.41
C ILE A 94 14.91 -8.19 -0.03
N TYR A 95 13.79 -8.67 -0.58
CA TYR A 95 13.32 -10.04 -0.37
C TYR A 95 14.32 -11.09 -0.89
N SER A 96 14.95 -10.85 -2.04
CA SER A 96 15.97 -11.75 -2.61
C SER A 96 17.13 -11.92 -1.64
N LYS A 97 17.57 -10.83 -1.00
CA LYS A 97 18.65 -10.86 -0.02
C LYS A 97 18.21 -11.48 1.30
N LEU A 98 17.07 -11.04 1.87
CA LEU A 98 16.61 -11.50 3.18
C LEU A 98 16.17 -12.97 3.20
N LEU A 99 15.42 -13.41 2.20
CA LEU A 99 14.77 -14.72 2.22
C LEU A 99 15.61 -15.82 1.56
N TYR A 100 16.54 -15.45 0.69
CA TYR A 100 17.31 -16.40 -0.12
C TYR A 100 18.82 -16.16 -0.12
N ASN A 101 19.30 -15.07 0.49
CA ASN A 101 20.68 -14.61 0.40
C ASN A 101 21.21 -14.54 -1.05
N LYS A 102 20.37 -14.07 -1.98
CA LYS A 102 20.68 -13.92 -3.40
C LYS A 102 20.54 -12.47 -3.85
N LYS A 103 21.26 -12.09 -4.91
CA LYS A 103 21.16 -10.75 -5.51
C LYS A 103 19.76 -10.49 -6.09
N LEU A 104 19.18 -11.50 -6.75
CA LEU A 104 17.84 -11.39 -7.34
C LEU A 104 17.18 -12.77 -7.44
N VAL A 105 15.90 -12.83 -7.08
CA VAL A 105 15.01 -13.97 -7.19
C VAL A 105 13.74 -13.49 -7.90
N SER A 106 13.15 -14.31 -8.77
CA SER A 106 11.95 -13.91 -9.51
C SER A 106 10.79 -13.60 -8.57
N THR A 107 10.01 -12.56 -8.90
CA THR A 107 8.82 -12.14 -8.14
C THR A 107 7.83 -13.29 -7.96
N ASN A 108 7.60 -14.08 -9.01
CA ASN A 108 6.73 -15.26 -8.96
C ASN A 108 7.19 -16.30 -7.94
N LYS A 109 8.51 -16.52 -7.80
CA LYS A 109 9.04 -17.45 -6.80
C LYS A 109 8.84 -16.90 -5.39
N ILE A 110 9.12 -15.62 -5.18
CA ILE A 110 8.92 -14.95 -3.88
C ILE A 110 7.44 -15.04 -3.47
N LEU A 111 6.53 -14.63 -4.35
CA LEU A 111 5.08 -14.70 -4.14
C LEU A 111 4.64 -16.13 -3.79
N LYS A 112 5.05 -17.12 -4.59
CA LYS A 112 4.67 -18.52 -4.38
C LYS A 112 5.19 -19.07 -3.05
N ASP A 113 6.45 -18.82 -2.71
CA ASP A 113 7.06 -19.34 -1.49
C ASP A 113 6.43 -18.70 -0.24
N ILE A 114 6.16 -17.38 -0.28
CA ILE A 114 5.49 -16.67 0.83
C ILE A 114 4.06 -17.16 1.00
N LYS A 115 3.28 -17.21 -0.10
CA LYS A 115 1.90 -17.74 -0.07
C LYS A 115 1.86 -19.18 0.42
N LYS A 116 2.81 -20.02 -0.01
CA LYS A 116 2.91 -21.40 0.49
C LYS A 116 3.25 -21.48 1.98
N ARG A 117 4.11 -20.60 2.47
CA ARG A 117 4.61 -20.65 3.86
C ARG A 117 3.63 -20.06 4.87
N TYR A 118 2.96 -18.96 4.51
CA TYR A 118 2.16 -18.16 5.43
C TYR A 118 0.67 -18.17 5.11
N ASP A 119 0.28 -18.65 3.93
CA ASP A 119 -1.12 -18.78 3.51
C ASP A 119 -1.90 -17.48 3.75
N LYS A 120 -2.98 -17.52 4.56
CA LYS A 120 -3.80 -16.34 4.89
C LYS A 120 -3.06 -15.20 5.61
N TRP A 121 -1.83 -15.44 6.06
CA TRP A 121 -0.99 -14.47 6.78
C TRP A 121 0.13 -13.88 5.92
N SER A 122 0.11 -14.11 4.60
CA SER A 122 1.20 -13.74 3.69
C SER A 122 1.64 -12.28 3.76
N LYS A 123 0.69 -11.33 3.68
CA LYS A 123 0.99 -9.90 3.74
C LYS A 123 1.39 -9.48 5.15
N LEU A 124 0.75 -10.05 6.18
CA LEU A 124 1.11 -9.78 7.57
C LEU A 124 2.54 -10.23 7.89
N ALA A 125 2.95 -11.42 7.43
CA ALA A 125 4.32 -11.90 7.59
C ALA A 125 5.33 -10.98 6.89
N ILE A 126 5.01 -10.52 5.68
CA ILE A 126 5.82 -9.53 4.95
C ILE A 126 5.93 -8.21 5.72
N HIS A 127 4.82 -7.73 6.29
CA HIS A 127 4.81 -6.52 7.10
C HIS A 127 5.77 -6.67 8.29
N TYR A 128 5.75 -7.78 9.02
CA TYR A 128 6.72 -8.04 10.09
C TYR A 128 8.18 -8.15 9.61
N ILE A 129 8.42 -8.74 8.44
CA ILE A 129 9.78 -8.78 7.85
C ILE A 129 10.29 -7.36 7.58
N TRP A 130 9.42 -6.47 7.09
CA TRP A 130 9.77 -5.06 6.89
C TRP A 130 10.03 -4.34 8.21
N GLU A 131 9.15 -4.50 9.19
CA GLU A 131 9.34 -3.89 10.52
C GLU A 131 10.66 -4.35 11.16
N ASP A 132 10.97 -5.65 11.11
CA ASP A 132 12.22 -6.19 11.66
C ASP A 132 13.46 -5.62 10.96
N ILE A 133 13.49 -5.58 9.62
CA ILE A 133 14.69 -5.09 8.91
C ILE A 133 14.89 -3.58 9.10
N PHE A 134 13.82 -2.78 9.13
CA PHE A 134 13.93 -1.34 9.39
C PHE A 134 14.24 -1.04 10.86
N TRP A 135 13.76 -1.85 11.80
CA TRP A 135 14.14 -1.75 13.20
C TRP A 135 15.64 -2.07 13.40
N LYS A 136 16.13 -3.13 12.76
CA LYS A 136 17.57 -3.45 12.75
C LYS A 136 18.37 -2.31 12.16
N ARG A 137 17.97 -1.77 11.01
CA ARG A 137 18.62 -0.60 10.40
C ARG A 137 18.69 0.61 11.33
N LYS A 138 17.67 0.85 12.15
CA LYS A 138 17.66 1.96 13.11
C LYS A 138 18.71 1.81 14.22
N THR A 139 19.07 0.56 14.55
CA THR A 139 19.95 0.24 15.69
C THR A 139 21.32 -0.28 15.27
N GLN A 140 21.49 -0.66 14.00
CA GLN A 140 22.66 -1.31 13.43
C GLN A 140 22.89 -0.81 12.01
N TYR A 141 24.15 -0.71 11.60
CA TYR A 141 24.49 -0.41 10.21
C TYR A 141 24.44 -1.69 9.36
N ILE A 142 23.74 -1.65 8.22
CA ILE A 142 23.54 -2.82 7.34
C ILE A 142 23.99 -2.45 5.93
N ASP A 143 25.26 -2.72 5.60
CA ASP A 143 25.93 -2.29 4.36
C ASP A 143 25.08 -2.49 3.10
N TRP A 144 24.61 -3.72 2.86
CA TRP A 144 23.86 -4.06 1.66
C TRP A 144 22.49 -3.37 1.58
N LEU A 145 21.88 -3.03 2.73
CA LEU A 145 20.57 -2.42 2.79
C LEU A 145 20.67 -0.91 2.52
N GLU A 146 21.74 -0.26 3.00
CA GLU A 146 22.00 1.16 2.70
C GLU A 146 22.20 1.40 1.21
N GLU A 147 22.81 0.45 0.48
CA GLU A 147 22.93 0.54 -0.98
C GLU A 147 21.57 0.55 -1.71
N GLU A 148 20.54 -0.04 -1.09
CA GLU A 148 19.20 -0.12 -1.66
C GLU A 148 18.26 1.00 -1.17
N ILE A 149 18.53 1.62 -0.03
CA ILE A 149 17.73 2.73 0.50
C ILE A 149 18.29 4.06 0.01
N ARG A 150 17.65 4.63 -1.01
CA ARG A 150 17.94 5.99 -1.49
C ARG A 150 17.09 6.98 -0.69
N LEU A 151 17.68 7.62 0.31
CA LEU A 151 17.13 8.82 0.95
C LEU A 151 17.46 10.06 0.13
#